data_AF-A0A8D0FYM5-F1
#
_entry.id   AF-A0A8D0FYM5-F1
#
_cell.length_a   1.000
_cell.length_b   1.000
_cell.length_c   1.000
_cell.angle_alpha   90.00
_cell.angle_beta   90.00
_cell.angle_gamma   90.00
#
_symmetry.space_group_name_H-M   'P 1'
#
loop_
_entity.id
_entity.type
_entity.pdbx_description
1 polymer ?
#
loop_
_entity_poly.entity_id
_entity_poly.type
_entity_poly.pdbx_seq_one_letter_code
_entity_poly.pdbx_strand_id
1 'polypeptide(L)'
;MFEVNILAHIWTTRAFLPAMMNNNHGHVVTVASAAGHLVTSYMVAYCSSKFAAVGFHKALTEELSTLGKDGVKTTCLCPVFINTGFVKNPKVVEALMEGILTNQKMVFVPSHLSIALLSEM
;
A
#
# COMPACT_ATOMS: atom_id res chain seq x y z
N MET A 1 0.93 10.07 -14.44
CA MET A 1 1.34 9.43 -13.17
C MET A 1 0.16 9.03 -12.31
N PHE A 2 -0.76 9.95 -11.99
CA PHE A 2 -1.95 9.66 -11.18
C PHE A 2 -2.91 8.63 -11.79
N GLU A 3 -3.09 8.63 -13.11
CA GLU A 3 -3.95 7.65 -13.79
C GLU A 3 -3.58 6.20 -13.45
N VAL A 4 -2.28 5.89 -13.51
CA VAL A 4 -1.78 4.55 -13.23
C VAL A 4 -1.58 4.33 -11.72
N ASN A 5 -0.93 5.27 -11.03
CA ASN A 5 -0.55 5.04 -9.64
C ASN A 5 -1.73 5.16 -8.66
N ILE A 6 -2.85 5.78 -9.05
CA ILE A 6 -4.01 6.05 -8.18
C ILE A 6 -5.31 5.64 -8.81
N LEU A 7 -5.62 6.18 -10.00
CA LEU A 7 -6.94 5.91 -10.59
C LEU A 7 -7.11 4.42 -10.86
N ALA A 8 -6.07 3.73 -11.33
CA ALA A 8 -6.09 2.28 -11.48
C ALA A 8 -6.46 1.55 -10.18
N HIS A 9 -5.94 1.96 -9.01
CA HIS A 9 -6.29 1.37 -7.72
C HIS A 9 -7.78 1.55 -7.41
N ILE A 10 -8.33 2.72 -7.69
CA ILE A 10 -9.76 3.03 -7.51
C ILE A 10 -10.59 2.17 -8.46
N TRP A 11 -10.21 2.08 -9.74
CA TRP A 11 -10.94 1.30 -10.74
C TRP A 11 -10.97 -0.20 -10.41
N THR A 12 -9.82 -0.79 -10.07
CA THR A 12 -9.74 -2.20 -9.71
C THR A 12 -10.48 -2.49 -8.41
N THR A 13 -10.38 -1.61 -7.42
CA THR A 13 -11.13 -1.76 -6.16
C THR A 13 -12.63 -1.69 -6.42
N ARG A 14 -13.09 -0.73 -7.23
CA ARG A 14 -14.51 -0.65 -7.63
C ARG A 14 -15.01 -1.92 -8.34
N ALA A 15 -14.15 -2.57 -9.12
CA ALA A 15 -14.51 -3.80 -9.84
C ALA A 15 -14.59 -5.03 -8.92
N PHE A 16 -13.65 -5.19 -8.00
CA PHE A 16 -13.50 -6.44 -7.23
C PHE A 16 -14.02 -6.37 -5.78
N LEU A 17 -13.98 -5.20 -5.15
CA LEU A 17 -14.34 -5.02 -3.74
C LEU A 17 -15.80 -5.42 -3.42
N PRO A 18 -16.81 -5.12 -4.26
CA PRO A 18 -18.19 -5.50 -3.95
C PRO A 18 -18.36 -7.01 -3.70
N ALA A 19 -17.73 -7.85 -4.52
CA ALA A 19 -17.76 -9.31 -4.34
C ALA A 19 -17.04 -9.74 -3.06
N MET A 20 -15.89 -9.14 -2.76
CA MET A 20 -15.15 -9.39 -1.50
C MET A 20 -15.99 -9.03 -0.27
N MET A 21 -16.68 -7.88 -0.31
CA MET A 21 -17.55 -7.42 0.78
C MET A 21 -18.79 -8.30 0.95
N ASN A 22 -19.38 -8.79 -0.15
CA ASN A 22 -20.52 -9.71 -0.11
C ASN A 22 -20.14 -11.05 0.52
N ASN A 23 -18.96 -11.57 0.17
CA ASN A 23 -18.44 -12.83 0.72
C ASN A 23 -17.76 -12.64 2.09
N ASN A 24 -17.59 -11.39 2.54
CA ASN A 24 -16.73 -11.00 3.65
C ASN A 24 -15.36 -11.72 3.61
N HIS A 25 -14.74 -11.77 2.42
CA HIS A 25 -13.47 -12.42 2.20
C HIS A 25 -12.73 -11.77 1.03
N GLY A 26 -11.51 -11.32 1.27
CA GLY A 26 -10.65 -10.77 0.24
C GLY A 26 -9.43 -10.08 0.82
N HIS A 27 -8.52 -9.65 -0.06
CA HIS A 27 -7.34 -8.89 0.34
C HIS A 27 -7.00 -7.84 -0.72
N VAL A 28 -7.02 -6.57 -0.35
CA VAL A 28 -6.57 -5.48 -1.21
C VAL A 28 -5.13 -5.09 -0.85
N VAL A 29 -4.22 -5.26 -1.80
CA VAL A 29 -2.80 -4.95 -1.60
C VAL A 29 -2.41 -3.71 -2.40
N THR A 30 -2.03 -2.65 -1.70
CA THR A 30 -1.56 -1.39 -2.28
C THR A 30 -0.03 -1.38 -2.36
N VAL A 31 0.53 -1.45 -3.56
CA VAL A 31 1.99 -1.33 -3.75
C VAL A 31 2.38 0.14 -3.96
N ALA A 32 2.77 0.80 -2.87
CA ALA A 32 3.12 2.21 -2.84
C ALA A 32 4.65 2.42 -2.89
N SER A 33 5.20 3.20 -1.95
CA SER A 33 6.62 3.56 -1.79
C SER A 33 6.78 4.31 -0.47
N ALA A 34 7.98 4.32 0.12
CA ALA A 34 8.30 5.24 1.21
C ALA A 34 8.17 6.71 0.78
N ALA A 35 8.24 7.00 -0.53
CA ALA A 35 7.91 8.31 -1.08
C ALA A 35 6.42 8.72 -0.91
N GLY A 36 5.58 7.84 -0.35
CA GLY A 36 4.24 8.17 0.12
C GLY A 36 4.17 8.66 1.56
N HIS A 37 5.33 8.76 2.23
CA HIS A 37 5.50 9.28 3.58
C HIS A 37 6.60 10.35 3.64
N LEU A 38 7.62 10.22 2.80
CA LEU A 38 8.75 11.15 2.70
C LEU A 38 8.80 11.77 1.30
N VAL A 39 9.44 12.92 1.18
CA VAL A 39 9.62 13.62 -0.11
C VAL A 39 11.07 13.58 -0.55
N THR A 40 11.28 13.66 -1.87
CA THR A 40 12.61 13.78 -2.46
C THR A 40 12.55 14.78 -3.61
N SER A 41 13.57 15.63 -3.69
CA SER A 41 13.68 16.65 -4.73
C SER A 41 13.57 16.05 -6.14
N TYR A 42 13.00 16.83 -7.07
CA TYR A 42 12.79 16.45 -8.47
C TYR A 42 11.78 15.31 -8.73
N MET A 43 11.06 14.83 -7.71
CA MET A 43 10.07 13.75 -7.84
C MET A 43 8.65 14.16 -7.43
N VAL A 44 8.27 15.43 -7.57
CA VAL A 44 6.98 15.98 -7.08
C VAL A 44 5.77 15.13 -7.50
N ALA A 45 5.58 14.88 -8.79
CA ALA A 45 4.44 14.09 -9.26
C ALA A 45 4.45 12.63 -8.76
N TYR A 46 5.65 12.03 -8.60
CA TYR A 46 5.81 10.68 -8.08
C TYR A 46 5.46 10.63 -6.60
N CYS A 47 6.09 11.47 -5.78
CA CYS A 47 5.80 11.61 -4.35
C CYS A 47 4.30 11.86 -4.15
N SER A 48 3.71 12.89 -4.78
CA SER A 48 2.28 13.18 -4.65
C SER A 48 1.40 11.98 -4.99
N SER A 49 1.72 11.22 -6.04
CA SER A 49 0.98 10.00 -6.37
C SER A 49 1.14 8.90 -5.31
N LYS A 50 2.31 8.75 -4.69
CA LYS A 50 2.54 7.73 -3.65
C LYS A 50 1.92 8.13 -2.31
N PHE A 51 1.87 9.41 -1.98
CA PHE A 51 1.09 9.93 -0.84
C PHE A 51 -0.40 9.63 -1.03
N ALA A 52 -0.92 9.88 -2.22
CA ALA A 52 -2.30 9.54 -2.55
C ALA A 52 -2.57 8.02 -2.46
N ALA A 53 -1.61 7.16 -2.81
CA ALA A 53 -1.78 5.70 -2.73
C ALA A 53 -1.85 5.22 -1.28
N VAL A 54 -0.99 5.77 -0.41
CA VAL A 54 -1.02 5.53 1.03
C VAL A 54 -2.32 6.06 1.64
N GLY A 55 -2.75 7.26 1.25
CA GLY A 55 -4.03 7.84 1.67
C GLY A 55 -5.22 6.97 1.28
N PHE A 56 -5.27 6.52 0.01
CA PHE A 56 -6.26 5.56 -0.48
C PHE A 56 -6.31 4.29 0.37
N HIS A 57 -5.15 3.69 0.67
CA HIS A 57 -5.10 2.48 1.49
C HIS A 57 -5.61 2.72 2.92
N LYS A 58 -5.18 3.81 3.57
CA LYS A 58 -5.61 4.15 4.93
C LYS A 58 -7.14 4.37 4.98
N ALA A 59 -7.67 5.14 4.04
CA ALA A 59 -9.10 5.41 3.93
C ALA A 59 -9.91 4.13 3.70
N LEU A 60 -9.50 3.30 2.72
CA LEU A 60 -10.18 2.03 2.44
C LEU A 60 -10.18 1.08 3.64
N THR A 61 -9.05 1.02 4.37
CA THR A 61 -8.94 0.19 5.59
C THR A 61 -9.92 0.64 6.67
N GLU A 62 -10.05 1.95 6.88
CA GLU A 62 -10.96 2.53 7.87
C GLU A 62 -12.43 2.35 7.46
N GLU A 63 -12.75 2.54 6.17
CA GLU A 63 -14.11 2.31 5.65
C GLU A 63 -14.53 0.85 5.84
N LEU A 64 -13.67 -0.11 5.52
CA LEU A 64 -13.97 -1.54 5.72
C LEU A 64 -14.18 -1.88 7.19
N SER A 65 -13.39 -1.29 8.09
CA SER A 65 -13.55 -1.44 9.54
C SER A 65 -14.90 -0.86 10.01
N THR A 66 -15.23 0.35 9.57
CA THR A 66 -16.49 1.03 9.92
C THR A 66 -17.71 0.25 9.42
N LEU A 67 -17.61 -0.40 8.27
CA LEU A 67 -18.68 -1.23 7.68
C LEU A 67 -18.73 -2.66 8.26
N GLY A 68 -17.87 -3.01 9.22
CA GLY A 68 -17.81 -4.35 9.84
C GLY A 68 -17.38 -5.45 8.87
N LYS A 69 -16.57 -5.11 7.84
CA LYS A 69 -16.07 -6.06 6.82
C LYS A 69 -14.73 -6.66 7.22
N ASP A 70 -14.69 -7.27 8.41
CA ASP A 70 -13.46 -7.79 9.03
C ASP A 70 -12.75 -8.87 8.22
N GLY A 71 -13.44 -9.55 7.30
CA GLY A 71 -12.85 -10.58 6.45
C GLY A 71 -12.21 -10.05 5.16
N VAL A 72 -12.35 -8.75 4.87
CA VAL A 72 -11.64 -8.07 3.79
C VAL A 72 -10.41 -7.37 4.35
N LYS A 73 -9.23 -7.92 4.06
CA LYS A 73 -7.95 -7.45 4.58
C LYS A 73 -7.33 -6.41 3.65
N THR A 74 -6.45 -5.60 4.20
CA THR A 74 -5.69 -4.61 3.44
C THR A 74 -4.21 -4.66 3.84
N THR A 75 -3.32 -4.51 2.86
CA THR A 75 -1.86 -4.38 3.09
C THR A 75 -1.28 -3.32 2.17
N CYS A 76 -0.43 -2.44 2.69
CA CYS A 76 0.27 -1.41 1.92
C CYS A 76 1.78 -1.57 2.01
N LEU A 77 2.44 -1.69 0.87
CA LEU A 77 3.88 -1.84 0.77
C LEU A 77 4.55 -0.49 0.48
N CYS A 78 5.46 -0.06 1.36
CA CYS A 78 6.14 1.23 1.31
C CYS A 78 7.69 1.07 1.31
N PRO A 79 8.31 0.74 0.16
CA PRO A 79 9.75 0.56 0.03
C PRO A 79 10.47 1.88 -0.25
N VAL A 80 11.67 2.05 0.33
CA VAL A 80 12.51 3.25 0.15
C VAL A 80 13.24 3.25 -1.19
N PHE A 81 14.01 2.20 -1.48
CA PHE A 81 14.70 2.05 -2.76
C PHE A 81 14.56 0.62 -3.28
N ILE A 82 14.26 0.50 -4.56
CA ILE A 82 14.29 -0.77 -5.29
C ILE A 82 15.29 -0.59 -6.42
N ASN A 83 16.35 -1.39 -6.43
CA ASN A 83 17.23 -1.46 -7.59
C ASN A 83 16.49 -2.25 -8.68
N THR A 84 15.92 -1.55 -9.66
CA THR A 84 14.99 -2.11 -10.67
C THR A 84 15.63 -2.42 -12.01
N GLY A 85 16.97 -2.45 -12.12
CA GLY A 85 17.67 -2.93 -13.30
C GLY A 85 17.51 -4.43 -13.52
N PHE A 86 16.33 -4.87 -13.97
CA PHE A 86 16.00 -6.22 -14.45
C PHE A 86 16.19 -7.44 -13.50
N VAL A 87 16.82 -7.36 -12.30
CA VAL A 87 17.05 -8.53 -11.41
C VAL A 87 16.97 -8.26 -9.89
N LYS A 88 16.14 -9.09 -9.22
CA LYS A 88 16.15 -9.63 -7.84
C LYS A 88 16.66 -8.73 -6.70
N ASN A 89 15.74 -7.95 -6.12
CA ASN A 89 15.76 -7.70 -4.67
C ASN A 89 14.69 -8.59 -3.99
N PRO A 90 15.01 -9.85 -3.64
CA PRO A 90 14.03 -10.78 -3.08
C PRO A 90 13.43 -10.25 -1.77
N LYS A 91 14.16 -9.41 -1.03
CA LYS A 91 13.72 -8.88 0.27
C LYS A 91 12.45 -8.06 0.21
N VAL A 92 12.20 -7.33 -0.88
CA VAL A 92 10.95 -6.53 -1.03
C VAL A 92 9.77 -7.47 -1.24
N VAL A 93 9.95 -8.51 -2.06
CA VAL A 93 8.90 -9.50 -2.33
C VAL A 93 8.68 -10.39 -1.11
N GLU A 94 9.74 -10.83 -0.43
CA GLU A 94 9.65 -11.59 0.83
C GLU A 94 8.89 -10.81 1.90
N ALA A 95 9.26 -9.55 2.14
CA ALA A 95 8.56 -8.70 3.10
C ALA A 95 7.10 -8.43 2.70
N LEU A 96 6.83 -8.26 1.40
CA LEU A 96 5.46 -8.13 0.89
C LEU A 96 4.66 -9.40 1.17
N MET A 97 5.21 -10.56 0.82
CA MET A 97 4.54 -11.85 1.01
C MET A 97 4.30 -12.14 2.49
N GLU A 98 5.29 -11.88 3.35
CA GLU A 98 5.14 -11.98 4.79
C GLU A 98 4.02 -11.06 5.29
N GLY A 99 4.00 -9.80 4.86
CA GLY A 99 2.97 -8.85 5.25
C GLY A 99 1.56 -9.24 4.77
N ILE A 100 1.44 -9.78 3.56
CA ILE A 100 0.17 -10.33 3.05
C ILE A 100 -0.27 -11.52 3.90
N LEU A 101 0.61 -12.50 4.10
CA LEU A 101 0.28 -13.74 4.83
C LEU A 101 -0.03 -13.50 6.31
N THR A 102 0.53 -12.45 6.89
CA THR A 102 0.30 -12.04 8.29
C THR A 102 -0.70 -10.90 8.44
N ASN A 103 -1.38 -10.50 7.36
CA ASN A 103 -2.39 -9.43 7.33
C ASN A 103 -1.90 -8.08 7.92
N GLN A 104 -0.63 -7.75 7.70
CA GLN A 104 -0.08 -6.47 8.13
C GLN A 104 -0.69 -5.33 7.29
N LYS A 105 -1.21 -4.30 7.96
CA LYS A 105 -1.77 -3.12 7.29
C LYS A 105 -0.68 -2.35 6.53
N MET A 106 0.50 -2.16 7.14
CA MET A 106 1.61 -1.42 6.55
C MET A 106 2.89 -2.26 6.60
N VAL A 107 3.60 -2.32 5.48
CA VAL A 107 4.88 -3.03 5.32
C VAL A 107 5.92 -2.03 4.81
N PHE A 108 6.92 -1.73 5.62
CA PHE A 108 8.03 -0.83 5.26
C PHE A 108 9.28 -1.63 4.92
N VAL A 109 9.96 -1.23 3.84
CA VAL A 109 11.22 -1.88 3.45
C VAL A 109 12.31 -0.81 3.22
N PRO A 110 13.38 -0.79 4.03
CA PRO A 110 13.63 -1.66 5.19
C PRO A 110 12.73 -1.36 6.42
N SER A 111 12.52 -2.36 7.27
CA SER A 111 11.52 -2.35 8.36
C SER A 111 11.76 -1.30 9.45
N HIS A 112 13.01 -0.94 9.72
CA HIS A 112 13.35 0.08 10.74
C HIS A 112 12.79 1.47 10.42
N LEU A 113 12.42 1.76 9.16
CA LEU A 113 11.72 3.01 8.84
C LEU A 113 10.31 3.07 9.39
N SER A 114 9.68 1.94 9.75
CA SER A 114 8.36 2.00 10.39
C SER A 114 8.43 2.80 11.70
N ILE A 115 9.52 2.65 12.47
CA ILE A 115 9.72 3.35 13.74
C ILE A 115 9.89 4.85 13.52
N ALA A 116 10.68 5.25 12.52
CA ALA A 116 10.91 6.65 12.18
C ALA A 116 9.65 7.34 11.63
N LEU A 117 8.82 6.63 10.87
CA LEU A 117 7.59 7.19 10.28
C LEU A 117 6.41 7.17 11.25
N LEU A 118 6.42 6.32 12.27
CA LEU A 118 5.44 6.34 13.36
C LEU A 118 5.67 7.50 14.33
N SER A 119 6.88 8.07 14.41
CA SER A 119 7.15 9.26 15.24
C SER A 119 6.69 10.59 14.62
N GLU A 120 6.24 10.59 13.37
CA GLU A 120 5.71 11.78 12.66
C GLU A 120 4.16 11.82 12.58
N MET A 121 3.48 10.80 13.12
CA MET A 121 2.01 10.74 13.26
C MET A 121 1.57 11.07 14.67
#